data_AF-A0A450S9R0-F1
#
_entry.id   AF-A0A450S9R0-F1
#
_cell.length_a   1.000
_cell.length_b   1.000
_cell.length_c   1.000
_cell.angle_alpha   90.00
_cell.angle_beta   90.00
_cell.angle_gamma   90.00
#
_symmetry.space_group_name_H-M   'P 1'
#
loop_
_entity.id
_entity.type
_entity.pdbx_description
1 polymer ?
#
loop_
_entity_poly.entity_id
_entity_poly.type
_entity_poly.pdbx_seq_one_letter_code
_entity_poly.pdbx_strand_id
1 'polypeptide(L)'
;MNDLPETDSISELAAFWQAHDLTDFDDKLEEVPGPVFIRTRQIILPLSTVDATALHVIASQQRISEAELVSRWVHERLQTG
;
A
#
# COMPACT_ATOMS: atom_id res chain seq x y z
N MET A 1 -13.67 10.24 31.12
CA MET A 1 -13.40 9.36 29.96
C MET A 1 -12.93 10.26 28.85
N ASN A 2 -11.72 10.05 28.34
CA ASN A 2 -11.18 10.79 27.20
C ASN A 2 -11.63 10.10 25.92
N ASP A 3 -12.02 10.85 24.90
CA ASP A 3 -12.42 10.32 23.59
C ASP A 3 -11.29 10.49 22.58
N LEU A 4 -11.21 9.57 21.62
CA LEU A 4 -10.28 9.68 20.51
C LEU A 4 -10.77 10.79 19.55
N PRO A 5 -9.86 11.60 18.97
CA PRO A 5 -10.25 12.68 18.09
C PRO A 5 -10.77 12.14 16.75
N GLU A 6 -11.94 12.61 16.31
CA GLU A 6 -12.48 12.35 14.97
C GLU A 6 -11.88 13.35 13.97
N THR A 7 -10.68 13.04 13.45
CA THR A 7 -10.00 13.88 12.47
C THR A 7 -9.12 13.04 11.53
N ASP A 8 -9.06 13.44 10.26
CA ASP A 8 -8.14 12.88 9.26
C ASP A 8 -6.82 13.67 9.17
N SER A 9 -6.64 14.71 10.01
CA SER A 9 -5.45 15.56 10.00
C SER A 9 -4.30 14.93 10.81
N ILE A 10 -3.21 14.59 10.11
CA ILE A 10 -2.00 14.03 10.73
C ILE A 10 -1.45 14.97 11.83
N SER A 11 -1.46 16.28 11.60
CA SER A 11 -0.92 17.26 12.54
C SER A 11 -1.74 17.33 13.84
N GLU A 12 -3.07 17.21 13.74
CA GLU A 12 -3.96 17.22 14.90
C GLU A 12 -3.81 15.94 15.72
N LEU A 13 -3.70 14.79 15.06
CA LEU A 13 -3.42 13.50 15.70
C LEU A 13 -2.08 13.55 16.45
N ALA A 14 -1.04 14.11 15.85
CA ALA A 14 0.27 14.24 16.49
C ALA A 14 0.20 15.12 17.75
N ALA A 15 -0.49 16.26 17.68
CA ALA A 15 -0.68 17.16 18.82
C ALA A 15 -1.47 16.49 19.95
N PHE A 16 -2.48 15.69 19.62
CA PHE A 16 -3.27 14.93 20.59
C PHE A 16 -2.41 13.93 21.38
N TRP A 17 -1.62 13.11 20.68
CA TRP A 17 -0.75 12.10 21.31
C TRP A 17 0.45 12.69 22.05
N GLN A 18 0.74 13.98 21.87
CA GLN A 18 1.77 14.65 22.66
C GLN A 18 1.32 14.92 24.11
N ALA A 19 0.01 14.91 24.37
CA ALA A 19 -0.57 15.18 25.69
C ALA A 19 -1.32 13.99 26.30
N HIS A 20 -1.51 12.90 25.56
CA HIS A 20 -2.27 11.72 26.01
C HIS A 20 -1.45 10.45 25.86
N ASP A 21 -1.57 9.53 26.81
CA ASP A 21 -0.92 8.22 26.72
C ASP A 21 -1.84 7.22 26.02
N LEU A 22 -1.26 6.28 25.28
CA LEU A 22 -2.01 5.20 24.64
C LEU A 22 -2.75 4.32 25.66
N THR A 23 -2.17 4.13 26.86
CA THR A 23 -2.78 3.31 27.92
C THR A 23 -4.10 3.87 28.43
N ASP A 24 -4.36 5.16 28.22
CA ASP A 24 -5.61 5.81 28.65
C ASP A 24 -6.83 5.38 27.81
N PHE A 25 -6.60 4.64 26.71
CA PHE A 25 -7.62 4.23 25.75
C PHE A 25 -7.69 2.71 25.56
N ASP A 26 -7.11 1.90 26.46
CA ASP A 26 -7.05 0.44 26.34
C ASP A 26 -8.43 -0.22 26.11
N ASP A 27 -9.47 0.34 26.73
CA ASP A 27 -10.88 -0.07 26.57
C ASP A 27 -11.47 0.20 25.18
N LYS A 28 -10.79 1.02 24.37
CA LYS A 28 -11.19 1.44 23.02
C LYS A 28 -10.28 0.86 21.93
N LEU A 29 -9.22 0.13 22.29
CA LEU A 29 -8.33 -0.52 21.35
C LEU A 29 -8.81 -1.95 21.06
N GLU A 30 -8.76 -2.34 19.80
CA GLU A 30 -9.01 -3.72 19.37
C GLU A 30 -7.71 -4.35 18.86
N GLU A 31 -7.44 -5.59 19.27
CA GLU A 31 -6.30 -6.34 18.75
C GLU A 31 -6.51 -6.62 17.26
N VAL A 32 -5.56 -6.20 16.43
CA VAL A 32 -5.62 -6.51 15.00
C VAL A 32 -4.96 -7.88 14.76
N PRO A 33 -5.72 -8.91 14.36
CA PRO A 33 -5.22 -10.29 14.30
C PRO A 33 -4.27 -10.57 13.13
N GLY A 34 -4.03 -9.58 12.25
CA GLY A 34 -3.26 -9.73 11.03
C GLY A 34 -2.32 -8.57 10.75
N PRO A 35 -1.34 -8.76 9.85
CA PRO A 35 -0.41 -7.69 9.49
C PRO A 35 -1.13 -6.57 8.73
N VAL A 36 -1.25 -5.39 9.35
CA VAL A 36 -1.77 -4.18 8.70
C VAL A 36 -0.79 -3.65 7.64
N PHE A 37 0.51 -3.83 7.87
CA PHE A 37 1.57 -3.46 6.94
C PHE A 37 2.09 -4.69 6.21
N ILE A 38 1.49 -5.02 5.08
CA ILE A 38 1.98 -6.09 4.21
C ILE A 38 3.17 -5.54 3.41
N ARG A 39 4.38 -6.01 3.74
CA ARG A 39 5.54 -5.81 2.85
C ARG A 39 5.30 -6.60 1.57
N THR A 40 4.98 -5.89 0.49
CA THR A 40 4.91 -6.51 -0.83
C THR A 40 6.29 -7.04 -1.20
N ARG A 41 6.37 -8.32 -1.59
CA ARG A 41 7.62 -8.86 -2.14
C ARG A 41 7.84 -8.22 -3.50
N GLN A 42 8.88 -7.42 -3.62
CA GLN A 42 9.27 -6.82 -4.89
C GLN A 42 10.31 -7.70 -5.59
N ILE A 43 10.12 -7.93 -6.89
CA ILE A 43 11.08 -8.60 -7.75
C ILE A 43 11.66 -7.55 -8.68
N ILE A 44 12.97 -7.33 -8.61
CA ILE A 44 13.69 -6.42 -9.51
C ILE A 44 14.31 -7.27 -10.62
N LEU A 45 13.86 -7.08 -11.85
CA LEU A 45 14.38 -7.76 -13.03
C LEU A 45 15.00 -6.74 -13.99
N PRO A 46 16.29 -6.86 -14.35
CA PRO A 46 16.85 -6.06 -15.43
C PRO A 46 16.22 -6.49 -16.77
N LEU A 47 15.65 -5.55 -17.51
CA LEU A 47 15.14 -5.76 -18.86
C LEU A 47 16.14 -5.26 -19.89
N SER A 48 16.16 -5.89 -21.07
CA SER A 48 16.87 -5.31 -22.21
C SER A 48 16.20 -4.00 -22.64
N THR A 49 16.93 -3.11 -23.30
CA THR A 49 16.38 -1.83 -23.79
C THR A 49 15.22 -2.05 -24.77
N VAL A 50 15.28 -3.12 -25.57
CA VAL A 50 14.23 -3.51 -26.51
C VAL A 50 12.97 -3.92 -25.75
N ASP A 51 13.09 -4.78 -24.73
CA ASP A 51 11.95 -5.26 -23.96
C ASP A 51 11.31 -4.14 -23.13
N ALA A 52 12.13 -3.28 -22.52
CA ALA A 52 11.65 -2.13 -21.76
C ALA A 52 10.88 -1.14 -22.66
N THR A 53 11.37 -0.89 -23.88
CA THR A 53 10.69 -0.03 -24.85
C THR A 53 9.37 -0.64 -25.30
N ALA A 54 9.36 -1.95 -25.60
CA ALA A 54 8.13 -2.64 -25.98
C ALA A 54 7.09 -2.60 -24.85
N LEU A 55 7.52 -2.80 -23.60
CA LEU A 55 6.67 -2.70 -22.42
C LEU A 55 6.05 -1.30 -22.29
N HIS A 56 6.86 -0.25 -22.45
CA HIS A 56 6.41 1.14 -22.39
C HIS A 56 5.34 1.45 -23.45
N VAL A 57 5.55 0.99 -24.69
CA VAL A 57 4.60 1.20 -25.79
C VAL A 57 3.26 0.53 -25.49
N ILE A 58 3.28 -0.73 -25.03
CA ILE A 58 2.05 -1.48 -24.73
C ILE A 58 1.31 -0.84 -23.55
N ALA A 59 2.02 -0.47 -22.48
CA ALA A 59 1.44 0.18 -21.30
C ALA A 59 0.78 1.51 -21.68
N SER A 60 1.47 2.32 -22.50
CA SER A 60 0.97 3.61 -22.99
C SER A 60 -0.28 3.47 -23.85
N GLN A 61 -0.33 2.50 -24.76
CA GLN A 61 -1.51 2.22 -25.59
C GLN A 61 -2.73 1.85 -24.73
N GLN A 62 -2.51 1.18 -23.60
CA GLN A 62 -3.55 0.74 -22.68
C GLN A 62 -3.83 1.74 -21.55
N ARG A 63 -3.12 2.87 -21.49
CA ARG A 63 -3.20 3.90 -20.44
C ARG A 63 -3.05 3.35 -19.01
N ILE A 64 -2.22 2.32 -18.85
CA ILE A 64 -1.88 1.74 -17.56
C ILE A 64 -0.38 1.89 -17.30
N SER A 65 0.04 1.68 -16.06
CA SER A 65 1.47 1.66 -15.74
C SER A 65 2.15 0.39 -16.26
N GLU A 66 3.46 0.45 -16.50
CA GLU A 66 4.27 -0.73 -16.85
C GLU A 66 4.20 -1.81 -15.77
N ALA A 67 4.19 -1.41 -14.49
CA ALA A 67 4.06 -2.32 -13.36
C ALA A 67 2.69 -3.03 -13.34
N GLU A 68 1.62 -2.31 -13.65
CA GLU A 68 0.27 -2.87 -13.75
C GLU A 68 0.14 -3.84 -14.93
N LEU A 69 0.73 -3.50 -16.07
CA LEU A 69 0.79 -4.37 -17.24
C LEU A 69 1.49 -5.70 -16.91
N VAL A 70 2.67 -5.64 -16.28
CA VAL A 70 3.43 -6.83 -15.85
C VAL A 70 2.64 -7.63 -14.81
N SER A 71 2.05 -6.95 -13.82
CA SER A 71 1.23 -7.59 -12.80
C SER A 71 0.10 -8.40 -13.44
N ARG A 72 -0.66 -7.78 -14.35
CA ARG A 72 -1.76 -8.47 -15.05
C ARG A 72 -1.28 -9.68 -15.83
N TRP A 73 -0.19 -9.57 -16.60
CA TRP A 73 0.37 -10.72 -17.32
C TRP A 73 0.80 -11.86 -16.39
N VAL A 74 1.36 -11.55 -15.22
CA VAL A 74 1.70 -12.56 -14.22
C VAL A 74 0.45 -13.26 -13.69
N HIS A 75 -0.61 -12.52 -13.36
CA HIS A 75 -1.87 -13.10 -12.89
C HIS A 75 -2.53 -13.97 -13.97
N GLU A 76 -2.59 -13.50 -15.22
CA GLU A 76 -3.11 -14.24 -16.37
C GLU A 76 -2.36 -15.57 -16.58
N ARG A 77 -1.03 -15.56 -16.43
CA ARG A 77 -0.18 -16.75 -16.64
C ARG A 77 -0.25 -17.75 -15.48
N LEU A 78 -0.42 -17.27 -14.26
CA LEU A 78 -0.51 -18.11 -13.06
C LEU A 78 -1.93 -18.63 -12.79
N GLN A 79 -2.93 -18.21 -13.57
CA GLN A 79 -4.35 -18.51 -13.35
C GLN A 79 -4.87 -18.07 -11.96
N THR A 80 -4.15 -17.17 -11.31
CA THR A 80 -4.59 -16.53 -10.07
C THR A 80 -5.46 -15.35 -10.47
N GLY A 81 -6.68 -15.65 -10.91
CA GLY A 81 -7.75 -14.67 -11.15
C GLY A 81 -8.58 -14.47 -9.90
#